data_AF-A0AAW8D9R0-F1
#
_entry.id   AF-A0AAW8D9R0-F1
#
_cell.length_a   1.000
_cell.length_b   1.000
_cell.length_c   1.000
_cell.angle_alpha   90.00
_cell.angle_beta   90.00
_cell.angle_gamma   90.00
#
_symmetry.space_group_name_H-M   'P 1'
#
loop_
_entity.id
_entity.type
_entity.pdbx_description
1 polymer ?
#
loop_
_entity_poly.entity_id
_entity_poly.type
_entity_poly.pdbx_seq_one_letter_code
_entity_poly.pdbx_strand_id
1 'polypeptide(L)'
;MDFTIWTNFLLQTLLIASASTLVFGALVGYALASAAKLRLWSSIALGALVPVGGVLTLSAIALARRNNVAKAGETQRQHATTLHAERWLLFGFAFISAALICAMFLGWFNVSLPYLRIGDIGAWGTPLGAAVVASIAATAAAWLLSLRMPSRISAILLAWFGSWWLFLSGIFLAVQAPAGELARAFGGVQYTLGDVLSLLHVGTKTAMLTLPDGVDPHALGLESTTVDLASINLGASIPDIRFDVGPGWWAMLAFAVGSLTMSAAIIRQHRKVASGAGFPPVSSPTAFQADNKSMTPTARTPESSPWSRFTSHQP
;
A
#
# COMPACT_ATOMS: atom_id res chain seq x y z
N MET A 1 35.56 2.06 8.19
CA MET A 1 34.64 0.97 7.77
C MET A 1 34.50 1.07 6.27
N ASP A 2 34.72 -0.02 5.54
CA ASP A 2 34.88 0.03 4.09
C ASP A 2 33.57 0.38 3.37
N PHE A 3 33.63 1.38 2.49
CA PHE A 3 32.55 1.79 1.60
C PHE A 3 31.88 0.60 0.88
N THR A 4 32.67 -0.42 0.56
CA THR A 4 32.25 -1.68 -0.08
C THR A 4 31.25 -2.50 0.74
N ILE A 5 31.38 -2.54 2.06
CA ILE A 5 30.45 -3.29 2.92
C ILE A 5 29.06 -2.63 2.89
N TRP A 6 29.04 -1.31 2.80
CA TRP A 6 27.81 -0.52 2.79
C TRP A 6 27.10 -0.47 1.45
N THR A 7 27.85 -0.36 0.35
CA THR A 7 27.26 -0.51 -0.98
C THR A 7 26.64 -1.90 -1.13
N ASN A 8 27.27 -2.94 -0.59
CA ASN A 8 26.70 -4.28 -0.53
C ASN A 8 25.43 -4.35 0.34
N PHE A 9 25.41 -3.71 1.53
CA PHE A 9 24.21 -3.67 2.37
C PHE A 9 23.04 -2.93 1.70
N LEU A 10 23.30 -1.77 1.09
CA LEU A 10 22.29 -1.01 0.34
C LEU A 10 21.79 -1.81 -0.86
N LEU A 11 22.69 -2.44 -1.62
CA LEU A 11 22.34 -3.29 -2.77
C LEU A 11 21.49 -4.48 -2.33
N GLN A 12 21.85 -5.17 -1.23
CA GLN A 12 21.08 -6.28 -0.68
C GLN A 12 19.70 -5.82 -0.21
N THR A 13 19.62 -4.70 0.50
CA THR A 13 18.34 -4.13 0.97
C THR A 13 17.45 -3.75 -0.21
N LEU A 14 18.03 -3.13 -1.24
CA LEU A 14 17.30 -2.72 -2.45
C LEU A 14 16.85 -3.93 -3.28
N LEU A 15 17.67 -4.99 -3.36
CA LEU A 15 17.31 -6.26 -3.98
C LEU A 15 16.17 -6.95 -3.23
N ILE A 16 16.24 -7.02 -1.89
CA ILE A 16 15.17 -7.61 -1.06
C ILE A 16 13.88 -6.81 -1.21
N ALA A 17 13.96 -5.48 -1.18
CA ALA A 17 12.80 -4.60 -1.38
C ALA A 17 12.19 -4.80 -2.77
N SER A 18 13.02 -4.86 -3.81
CA SER A 18 12.58 -5.07 -5.20
C SER A 18 11.95 -6.44 -5.40
N ALA A 19 12.60 -7.51 -4.92
CA ALA A 19 12.09 -8.87 -4.99
C ALA A 19 10.77 -9.02 -4.23
N SER A 20 10.67 -8.45 -3.03
CA SER A 20 9.43 -8.44 -2.26
C SER A 20 8.32 -7.71 -2.99
N THR A 21 8.62 -6.56 -3.59
CA THR A 21 7.65 -5.78 -4.38
C THR A 21 7.14 -6.58 -5.59
N LEU A 22 8.02 -7.30 -6.28
CA LEU A 22 7.64 -8.20 -7.38
C LEU A 22 6.72 -9.33 -6.91
N VAL A 23 7.05 -9.99 -5.80
CA VAL A 23 6.23 -11.07 -5.23
C VAL A 23 4.86 -10.54 -4.80
N PHE A 24 4.80 -9.39 -4.12
CA PHE A 24 3.53 -8.75 -3.76
C PHE A 24 2.71 -8.38 -4.99
N GLY A 25 3.32 -7.78 -6.01
CA GLY A 25 2.66 -7.44 -7.27
C GLY A 25 2.11 -8.67 -8.00
N ALA A 26 2.87 -9.78 -8.02
CA ALA A 26 2.46 -11.04 -8.61
C ALA A 26 1.26 -11.67 -7.88
N LEU A 27 1.29 -11.71 -6.53
CA LEU A 27 0.19 -12.22 -5.71
C LEU A 27 -1.10 -11.43 -5.92
N VAL A 28 -0.99 -10.11 -6.06
CA VAL A 28 -2.13 -9.22 -6.30
C VAL A 28 -2.66 -9.36 -7.71
N GLY A 29 -1.77 -9.47 -8.70
CA GLY A 29 -2.12 -9.81 -10.07
C GLY A 29 -2.89 -11.14 -10.14
N TYR A 30 -2.45 -12.17 -9.41
CA TYR A 30 -3.15 -13.45 -9.28
C TYR A 30 -4.55 -13.28 -8.63
N ALA A 31 -4.63 -12.56 -7.50
CA ALA A 31 -5.88 -12.32 -6.80
C ALA A 31 -6.90 -11.59 -7.70
N LEU A 32 -6.46 -10.56 -8.43
CA LEU A 32 -7.29 -9.83 -9.39
C LEU A 32 -7.71 -10.71 -10.58
N ALA A 33 -6.80 -11.54 -11.11
CA ALA A 33 -7.11 -12.46 -12.19
C ALA A 33 -8.23 -13.43 -11.80
N SER A 34 -8.13 -14.00 -10.60
CA SER A 34 -9.11 -14.94 -10.05
C SER A 34 -10.48 -14.26 -9.85
N ALA A 35 -10.49 -13.01 -9.36
CA ALA A 35 -11.71 -12.26 -9.13
C ALA A 35 -12.39 -11.81 -10.43
N ALA A 36 -11.61 -11.49 -11.47
CA ALA A 36 -12.09 -10.96 -12.73
C ALA A 36 -12.27 -12.01 -13.85
N LYS A 37 -11.98 -13.29 -13.58
CA LYS A 37 -11.94 -14.38 -14.57
C LYS A 37 -11.06 -14.04 -15.78
N LEU A 38 -9.93 -13.37 -15.55
CA LEU A 38 -8.96 -13.03 -16.59
C LEU A 38 -7.98 -14.19 -16.81
N ARG A 39 -7.28 -14.18 -17.94
CA ARG A 39 -6.19 -15.15 -18.19
C ARG A 39 -5.12 -14.95 -17.13
N LEU A 40 -4.86 -16.02 -16.37
CA LEU A 40 -4.11 -15.98 -15.12
C LEU A 40 -2.67 -15.48 -15.33
N TRP A 41 -2.00 -16.04 -16.34
CA TRP A 41 -0.62 -15.73 -16.70
C TRP A 41 -0.38 -14.26 -17.07
N SER A 42 -1.26 -13.65 -17.88
CA SER A 42 -1.10 -12.25 -18.29
C SER A 42 -1.27 -11.30 -17.11
N SER A 43 -2.12 -11.67 -16.15
CA SER A 43 -2.41 -10.84 -14.98
C SER A 43 -1.31 -10.92 -13.92
N ILE A 44 -0.71 -12.10 -13.73
CA ILE A 44 0.48 -12.27 -12.89
C ILE A 44 1.66 -11.51 -13.50
N ALA A 45 1.88 -11.64 -14.81
CA ALA A 45 2.95 -10.93 -15.50
C ALA A 45 2.79 -9.41 -15.42
N LEU A 46 1.59 -8.87 -15.66
CA LEU A 46 1.33 -7.42 -15.52
C LEU A 46 1.53 -6.95 -14.07
N GLY A 47 1.03 -7.71 -13.10
CA GLY A 47 1.17 -7.39 -11.68
C GLY A 47 2.61 -7.47 -11.17
N ALA A 48 3.43 -8.37 -11.72
CA ALA A 48 4.84 -8.48 -11.40
C ALA A 48 5.67 -7.38 -12.06
N LEU A 49 5.52 -7.16 -13.38
CA LEU A 49 6.39 -6.25 -14.15
C LEU A 49 6.17 -4.78 -13.85
N VAL A 50 4.93 -4.37 -13.63
CA VAL A 50 4.59 -2.97 -13.32
C VAL A 50 3.70 -3.01 -12.10
N PRO A 51 4.26 -3.14 -10.89
CA PRO A 51 3.46 -3.46 -9.72
C PRO A 51 2.39 -2.38 -9.51
N VAL A 52 2.74 -1.09 -9.57
CA VAL A 52 1.76 0.02 -9.51
C VAL A 52 0.84 0.11 -10.73
N GLY A 53 1.42 0.31 -11.93
CA GLY A 53 0.67 0.58 -13.16
C GLY A 53 -0.07 -0.62 -13.73
N GLY A 54 0.49 -1.82 -13.61
CA GLY A 54 -0.08 -3.10 -14.05
C GLY A 54 -1.30 -3.52 -13.24
N VAL A 55 -1.26 -3.32 -11.92
CA VAL A 55 -2.43 -3.54 -11.07
C VAL A 55 -3.55 -2.53 -11.36
N LEU A 56 -3.19 -1.27 -11.62
CA LEU A 56 -4.17 -0.25 -12.05
C LEU A 56 -4.83 -0.60 -13.39
N THR A 57 -4.04 -1.06 -14.37
CA THR A 57 -4.59 -1.49 -15.68
C THR A 57 -5.47 -2.73 -15.54
N LEU A 58 -5.06 -3.74 -14.77
CA LEU A 58 -5.88 -4.92 -14.51
C LEU A 58 -7.20 -4.57 -13.81
N SER A 59 -7.16 -3.62 -12.89
CA SER A 59 -8.35 -3.13 -12.20
C SER A 59 -9.29 -2.39 -13.16
N ALA A 60 -8.75 -1.58 -14.07
CA ALA A 60 -9.52 -0.92 -15.12
C ALA A 60 -10.14 -1.91 -16.13
N ILE A 61 -9.41 -2.96 -16.52
CA ILE A 61 -9.92 -4.01 -17.41
C ILE A 61 -11.03 -4.82 -16.72
N ALA A 62 -10.82 -5.19 -15.46
CA ALA A 62 -11.83 -5.88 -14.66
C ALA A 62 -13.10 -5.04 -14.48
N LEU A 63 -12.94 -3.72 -14.30
CA LEU A 63 -14.04 -2.75 -14.26
C LEU A 63 -14.82 -2.71 -15.58
N ALA A 64 -14.11 -2.58 -16.71
CA ALA A 64 -14.73 -2.50 -18.04
C ALA A 64 -15.57 -3.75 -18.35
N ARG A 65 -15.07 -4.94 -18.01
CA ARG A 65 -15.81 -6.20 -18.18
C ARG A 65 -17.04 -6.29 -17.29
N ARG A 66 -16.96 -5.86 -16.02
CA ARG A 66 -18.08 -5.97 -15.07
C ARG A 66 -19.24 -5.04 -15.41
N ASN A 67 -18.96 -3.82 -15.91
CA ASN A 67 -20.01 -2.89 -16.36
C ASN A 67 -20.82 -3.44 -17.54
N ASN A 68 -20.22 -4.30 -18.37
CA ASN A 68 -20.92 -4.97 -19.46
C ASN A 68 -21.86 -6.09 -18.96
N VAL A 69 -21.52 -6.72 -17.82
CA VAL A 69 -22.35 -7.78 -17.21
C VAL A 69 -23.48 -7.20 -16.36
N ALA A 70 -23.25 -6.10 -15.65
CA ALA A 70 -24.25 -5.44 -14.80
C ALA A 70 -25.41 -4.79 -15.58
N LYS A 71 -25.22 -4.49 -16.88
CA LYS A 71 -26.30 -3.99 -17.75
C LYS A 71 -27.35 -5.06 -18.09
N ALA A 72 -27.13 -6.33 -17.74
CA ALA A 72 -27.99 -7.44 -18.16
C ALA A 72 -28.90 -8.02 -17.06
N GLY A 73 -28.87 -7.54 -15.82
CA GLY A 73 -29.65 -8.17 -14.75
C GLY A 73 -29.90 -7.28 -13.53
N GLU A 74 -31.13 -6.77 -13.49
CA GLU A 74 -31.96 -6.70 -12.28
C GLU A 74 -31.62 -5.74 -11.10
N THR A 75 -32.44 -4.68 -11.06
CA THR A 75 -33.41 -4.34 -9.98
C THR A 75 -32.92 -4.14 -8.54
N GLN A 76 -32.74 -2.85 -8.21
CA GLN A 76 -33.67 -2.03 -7.41
C GLN A 76 -34.14 -2.47 -5.99
N ARG A 77 -33.74 -3.64 -5.45
CA ARG A 77 -34.25 -4.12 -4.13
C ARG A 77 -33.26 -4.13 -2.95
N GLN A 78 -32.09 -3.50 -3.05
CA GLN A 78 -31.08 -3.45 -1.95
C GLN A 78 -30.92 -2.09 -1.24
N HIS A 79 -31.86 -1.15 -1.38
CA HIS A 79 -31.68 0.24 -0.91
C HIS A 79 -32.01 0.56 0.55
N ALA A 80 -32.66 -0.33 1.31
CA ALA A 80 -33.17 0.05 2.64
C ALA A 80 -32.24 -0.26 3.83
N THR A 81 -31.33 -1.24 3.73
CA THR A 81 -30.44 -1.64 4.85
C THR A 81 -28.98 -1.20 4.69
N THR A 82 -28.67 -0.42 3.64
CA THR A 82 -27.32 -0.04 3.23
C THR A 82 -26.83 1.31 3.78
N LEU A 83 -27.74 2.18 4.22
CA LEU A 83 -27.41 3.58 4.56
C LEU A 83 -26.40 3.75 5.72
N HIS A 84 -26.45 2.92 6.77
CA HIS A 84 -25.49 3.04 7.87
C HIS A 84 -24.11 2.49 7.51
N ALA A 85 -24.07 1.38 6.79
CA ALA A 85 -22.82 0.76 6.32
C ALA A 85 -22.11 1.65 5.29
N GLU A 86 -22.89 2.34 4.45
CA GLU A 86 -22.42 3.30 3.46
C GLU A 86 -21.78 4.54 4.09
N ARG A 87 -22.37 5.09 5.16
CA ARG A 87 -21.80 6.23 5.90
C ARG A 87 -20.43 5.91 6.50
N TRP A 88 -20.27 4.75 7.14
CA TRP A 88 -18.98 4.34 7.70
C TRP A 88 -17.91 4.13 6.61
N LEU A 89 -18.29 3.60 5.45
CA LEU A 89 -17.37 3.51 4.31
C LEU A 89 -16.97 4.89 3.79
N LEU A 90 -17.93 5.82 3.63
CA LEU A 90 -17.63 7.19 3.21
C LEU A 90 -16.67 7.89 4.16
N PHE A 91 -16.92 7.80 5.48
CA PHE A 91 -16.02 8.37 6.49
C PHE A 91 -14.63 7.73 6.46
N GLY A 92 -14.53 6.41 6.34
CA GLY A 92 -13.24 5.74 6.26
C GLY A 92 -12.46 6.15 5.01
N PHE A 93 -13.11 6.26 3.85
CA PHE A 93 -12.46 6.74 2.63
C PHE A 93 -12.01 8.19 2.75
N ALA A 94 -12.85 9.07 3.29
CA ALA A 94 -12.49 10.46 3.52
C ALA A 94 -11.28 10.57 4.44
N PHE A 95 -11.22 9.78 5.52
CA PHE A 95 -10.09 9.74 6.45
C PHE A 95 -8.80 9.27 5.76
N ILE A 96 -8.87 8.16 5.01
CA ILE A 96 -7.73 7.58 4.28
C ILE A 96 -7.21 8.56 3.21
N SER A 97 -8.10 9.21 2.47
CA SER A 97 -7.75 10.22 1.47
C SER A 97 -7.16 11.48 2.13
N ALA A 98 -7.72 11.94 3.25
CA ALA A 98 -7.17 13.07 4.00
C ALA A 98 -5.76 12.77 4.50
N ALA A 99 -5.51 11.56 5.02
CA ALA A 99 -4.17 11.14 5.46
C ALA A 99 -3.15 11.16 4.31
N LEU A 100 -3.51 10.65 3.12
CA LEU A 100 -2.67 10.69 1.93
C LEU A 100 -2.36 12.11 1.45
N ILE A 101 -3.38 12.97 1.41
CA ILE A 101 -3.23 14.36 0.97
C ILE A 101 -2.34 15.11 1.97
N CYS A 102 -2.59 14.96 3.28
CA CYS A 102 -1.75 15.56 4.30
C CYS A 102 -0.30 15.07 4.19
N ALA A 103 -0.08 13.78 3.92
CA ALA A 103 1.26 13.23 3.74
C ALA A 103 2.04 13.93 2.62
N MET A 104 1.41 14.44 1.56
CA MET A 104 2.13 15.19 0.51
C MET A 104 2.75 16.50 0.99
N PHE A 105 2.16 17.15 1.99
CA PHE A 105 2.55 18.48 2.45
C PHE A 105 3.35 18.46 3.76
N LEU A 106 3.37 17.33 4.46
CA LEU A 106 4.13 17.16 5.69
C LEU A 106 5.59 16.84 5.38
N GLY A 107 6.51 17.22 6.28
CA GLY A 107 7.89 16.76 6.25
C GLY A 107 7.95 15.24 6.48
N TRP A 108 8.65 14.52 5.59
CA TRP A 108 8.82 13.06 5.69
C TRP A 108 10.04 12.69 6.51
N PHE A 109 11.10 13.47 6.35
CA PHE A 109 12.34 13.31 7.09
C PHE A 109 12.73 14.67 7.66
N ASN A 110 13.07 14.66 8.95
CA ASN A 110 13.65 15.82 9.61
C ASN A 110 15.16 15.59 9.67
N VAL A 111 15.93 16.52 9.11
CA VAL A 111 17.38 16.52 9.26
C VAL A 111 17.73 17.58 10.29
N SER A 112 18.21 17.12 11.45
CA SER A 112 18.59 18.00 12.55
C SER A 112 20.06 17.83 12.92
N LEU A 113 20.72 18.96 13.17
CA LEU A 113 21.99 19.02 13.89
C LEU A 113 21.67 19.30 15.36
N PRO A 114 22.58 18.99 16.29
CA PRO A 114 22.34 19.14 17.73
C PRO A 114 21.90 20.55 18.15
N TYR A 115 22.22 21.57 17.36
CA TYR A 115 21.94 22.98 17.64
C TYR A 115 21.17 23.71 16.53
N LEU A 116 20.88 23.05 15.40
CA LEU A 116 20.24 23.69 14.25
C LEU A 116 19.36 22.68 13.47
N ARG A 117 18.09 23.01 13.24
CA ARG A 117 17.24 22.26 12.31
C ARG A 117 17.62 22.71 10.89
N ILE A 118 18.21 21.82 10.09
CA ILE A 118 18.66 22.14 8.73
C ILE A 118 17.45 22.28 7.79
N GLY A 119 16.46 21.39 7.96
CA GLY A 119 15.25 21.42 7.17
C GLY A 119 14.51 20.10 7.17
N ASP A 120 13.35 20.14 6.52
CA ASP A 120 12.49 18.98 6.34
C ASP A 120 12.52 18.57 4.88
N ILE A 121 12.75 17.29 4.64
CA ILE A 121 12.64 16.70 3.30
C ILE A 121 11.17 16.31 3.12
N GLY A 122 10.47 17.05 2.27
CA GLY A 122 9.09 16.73 1.88
C GLY A 122 9.03 15.66 0.78
N ALA A 123 7.84 15.12 0.55
CA ALA A 123 7.61 14.20 -0.57
C ALA A 123 7.66 14.90 -1.94
N TRP A 124 7.34 16.18 -2.01
CA TRP A 124 7.25 16.92 -3.27
C TRP A 124 8.61 16.95 -3.99
N GLY A 125 8.62 16.66 -5.29
CA GLY A 125 9.83 16.71 -6.12
C GLY A 125 10.74 15.50 -5.96
N THR A 126 10.33 14.52 -5.16
CA THR A 126 11.04 13.26 -4.96
C THR A 126 10.25 12.09 -5.56
N PRO A 127 10.89 10.93 -5.79
CA PRO A 127 10.18 9.70 -6.17
C PRO A 127 9.08 9.29 -5.17
N LEU A 128 9.21 9.66 -3.89
CA LEU A 128 8.18 9.42 -2.87
C LEU A 128 6.90 10.20 -3.20
N GLY A 129 7.02 11.45 -3.66
CA GLY A 129 5.87 12.24 -4.10
C GLY A 129 5.10 11.58 -5.24
N ALA A 130 5.80 11.04 -6.24
CA ALA A 130 5.16 10.30 -7.34
C ALA A 130 4.43 9.05 -6.83
N ALA A 131 5.02 8.31 -5.89
CA ALA A 131 4.39 7.14 -5.27
C ALA A 131 3.14 7.49 -4.46
N VAL A 132 3.15 8.62 -3.74
CA VAL A 132 1.99 9.13 -3.00
C VAL A 132 0.88 9.54 -3.96
N VAL A 133 1.20 10.27 -5.04
CA VAL A 133 0.23 10.67 -6.07
C VAL A 133 -0.41 9.43 -6.72
N ALA A 134 0.39 8.42 -7.05
CA ALA A 134 -0.13 7.16 -7.57
C ALA A 134 -1.07 6.46 -6.56
N SER A 135 -0.74 6.51 -5.27
CA SER A 135 -1.57 5.96 -4.19
C SER A 135 -2.88 6.73 -4.02
N ILE A 136 -2.88 8.06 -4.19
CA ILE A 136 -4.08 8.90 -4.21
C ILE A 136 -4.99 8.50 -5.37
N ALA A 137 -4.44 8.42 -6.59
CA ALA A 137 -5.21 8.04 -7.77
C ALA A 137 -5.82 6.64 -7.63
N ALA A 138 -5.06 5.68 -7.11
CA ALA A 138 -5.53 4.33 -6.86
C ALA A 138 -6.62 4.26 -5.78
N THR A 139 -6.45 5.00 -4.69
CA THR A 139 -7.43 5.06 -3.59
C THR A 139 -8.73 5.71 -4.06
N ALA A 140 -8.64 6.78 -4.86
CA ALA A 140 -9.80 7.42 -5.49
C ALA A 140 -10.53 6.45 -6.44
N ALA A 141 -9.78 5.68 -7.25
CA ALA A 141 -10.36 4.66 -8.11
C ALA A 141 -11.05 3.55 -7.30
N ALA A 142 -10.42 3.07 -6.22
CA ALA A 142 -11.01 2.07 -5.31
C ALA A 142 -12.26 2.61 -4.60
N TRP A 143 -12.27 3.90 -4.26
CA TRP A 143 -13.43 4.57 -3.66
C TRP A 143 -14.58 4.67 -4.66
N LEU A 144 -14.35 5.20 -5.86
CA LEU A 144 -15.34 5.27 -6.93
C LEU A 144 -15.93 3.89 -7.27
N LEU A 145 -15.09 2.85 -7.25
CA LEU A 145 -15.50 1.45 -7.40
C LEU A 145 -16.45 1.01 -6.28
N SER A 146 -16.13 1.33 -5.03
CA SER A 146 -16.94 0.94 -3.87
C SER A 146 -18.31 1.62 -3.82
N LEU A 147 -18.40 2.87 -4.28
CA LEU A 147 -19.65 3.64 -4.32
C LEU A 147 -20.68 3.05 -5.28
N ARG A 148 -20.23 2.49 -6.41
CA ARG A 148 -21.16 1.90 -7.39
C ARG A 148 -21.66 0.53 -6.95
N MET A 149 -20.76 -0.35 -6.49
CA MET A 149 -21.10 -1.65 -5.91
C MET A 149 -19.93 -2.15 -5.05
N PRO A 150 -20.16 -2.70 -3.84
CA PRO A 150 -19.10 -3.31 -3.04
C PRO A 150 -18.41 -4.40 -3.87
N SER A 151 -17.15 -4.19 -4.22
CA SER A 151 -16.40 -5.04 -5.15
C SER A 151 -15.20 -5.67 -4.48
N ARG A 152 -15.00 -6.97 -4.70
CA ARG A 152 -13.78 -7.68 -4.24
C ARG A 152 -12.51 -7.00 -4.76
N ILE A 153 -12.58 -6.42 -5.97
CA ILE A 153 -11.48 -5.68 -6.61
C ILE A 153 -11.08 -4.46 -5.78
N SER A 154 -12.04 -3.64 -5.34
CA SER A 154 -11.74 -2.48 -4.48
C SER A 154 -11.06 -2.87 -3.17
N ALA A 155 -11.51 -3.97 -2.55
CA ALA A 155 -10.89 -4.49 -1.33
C ALA A 155 -9.46 -4.99 -1.58
N ILE A 156 -9.23 -5.72 -2.67
CA ILE A 156 -7.89 -6.21 -3.04
C ILE A 156 -6.94 -5.03 -3.30
N LEU A 157 -7.40 -4.00 -4.03
CA LEU A 157 -6.61 -2.79 -4.29
C LEU A 157 -6.20 -2.06 -3.00
N LEU A 158 -7.16 -1.81 -2.11
CA LEU A 158 -6.87 -1.16 -0.83
C LEU A 158 -5.95 -2.00 0.05
N ALA A 159 -6.18 -3.31 0.14
CA ALA A 159 -5.32 -4.20 0.92
C ALA A 159 -3.89 -4.20 0.38
N TRP A 160 -3.74 -4.18 -0.94
CA TRP A 160 -2.42 -4.18 -1.56
C TRP A 160 -1.66 -2.88 -1.31
N PHE A 161 -2.26 -1.71 -1.57
CA PHE A 161 -1.62 -0.44 -1.26
C PHE A 161 -1.30 -0.31 0.23
N GLY A 162 -2.20 -0.74 1.11
CA GLY A 162 -1.95 -0.76 2.55
C GLY A 162 -0.80 -1.67 2.93
N SER A 163 -0.76 -2.89 2.39
CA SER A 163 0.33 -3.84 2.64
C SER A 163 1.66 -3.32 2.11
N TRP A 164 1.68 -2.70 0.92
CA TRP A 164 2.86 -2.09 0.33
C TRP A 164 3.43 -1.01 1.26
N TRP A 165 2.61 -0.04 1.67
CA TRP A 165 3.10 1.06 2.49
C TRP A 165 3.51 0.62 3.89
N LEU A 166 2.84 -0.38 4.48
CA LEU A 166 3.31 -1.01 5.73
C LEU A 166 4.68 -1.67 5.54
N PHE A 167 4.87 -2.40 4.44
CA PHE A 167 6.14 -3.06 4.14
C PHE A 167 7.27 -2.05 3.94
N LEU A 168 7.03 -0.98 3.16
CA LEU A 168 8.00 0.11 2.99
C LEU A 168 8.32 0.78 4.32
N SER A 169 7.31 1.02 5.17
CA SER A 169 7.52 1.60 6.50
C SER A 169 8.40 0.69 7.37
N GLY A 170 8.16 -0.62 7.33
CA GLY A 170 8.95 -1.62 8.04
C GLY A 170 10.41 -1.66 7.58
N ILE A 171 10.67 -1.68 6.26
CA ILE A 171 12.03 -1.59 5.72
C ILE A 171 12.68 -0.29 6.18
N PHE A 172 11.97 0.83 6.07
CA PHE A 172 12.53 2.13 6.40
C PHE A 172 12.94 2.21 7.87
N LEU A 173 12.07 1.79 8.79
CA LEU A 173 12.37 1.75 10.23
C LEU A 173 13.54 0.80 10.54
N ALA A 174 13.64 -0.33 9.84
CA ALA A 174 14.75 -1.26 9.99
C ALA A 174 16.10 -0.67 9.51
N VAL A 175 16.08 0.18 8.48
CA VAL A 175 17.28 0.82 7.92
C VAL A 175 17.65 2.11 8.67
N GLN A 176 16.72 2.74 9.39
CA GLN A 176 16.96 4.01 10.06
C GLN A 176 18.10 3.94 11.09
N ALA A 177 18.10 2.92 11.94
CA ALA A 177 19.15 2.72 12.95
C ALA A 177 20.55 2.56 12.31
N PRO A 178 20.77 1.62 11.36
CA PRO A 178 22.06 1.49 10.70
C PRO A 178 22.45 2.74 9.89
N ALA A 179 21.50 3.45 9.27
CA ALA A 179 21.78 4.70 8.57
C ALA A 179 22.22 5.84 9.52
N GLY A 180 21.65 5.90 10.73
CA GLY A 180 22.07 6.85 11.75
C GLY A 180 23.47 6.57 12.30
N GLU A 181 23.79 5.29 12.53
CA GLU A 181 25.16 4.87 12.89
C GLU A 181 26.16 5.19 11.78
N LEU A 182 25.76 5.05 10.52
CA LEU A 182 26.58 5.42 9.37
C LEU A 182 26.85 6.94 9.32
N ALA A 183 25.81 7.76 9.46
CA ALA A 183 25.96 9.22 9.47
C ALA A 183 26.92 9.66 10.59
N ARG A 184 26.82 9.01 11.75
CA ARG A 184 27.75 9.19 12.88
C ARG A 184 29.16 8.72 12.57
N ALA A 185 29.32 7.54 11.98
CA ALA A 185 30.62 6.99 11.65
C ALA A 185 31.35 7.83 10.59
N PHE A 186 30.62 8.36 9.59
CA PHE A 186 31.17 9.30 8.60
C PHE A 186 31.51 10.66 9.23
N GLY A 187 30.64 11.20 10.09
CA GLY A 187 30.96 12.41 10.86
C GLY A 187 32.14 12.21 11.82
N GLY A 188 32.36 10.97 12.26
CA GLY A 188 33.50 10.56 13.10
C GLY A 188 34.78 10.28 12.32
N VAL A 189 34.79 10.33 10.98
CA VAL A 189 36.05 10.30 10.21
C VAL A 189 36.75 11.62 10.46
N GLN A 190 37.68 11.60 11.41
CA GLN A 190 38.52 12.74 11.75
C GLN A 190 39.48 13.00 10.59
N TYR A 191 39.07 13.78 9.61
CA TYR A 191 40.00 14.40 8.69
C TYR A 191 40.72 15.51 9.45
N THR A 192 42.03 15.36 9.62
CA THR A 192 42.84 16.48 10.08
C THR A 192 43.12 17.40 8.89
N LEU A 193 43.32 18.69 9.15
CA LEU A 193 43.78 19.61 8.11
C LEU A 193 45.15 19.16 7.56
N GLY A 194 45.95 18.46 8.38
CA GLY A 194 47.17 17.77 7.98
C GLY A 194 46.96 16.71 6.89
N ASP A 195 45.91 15.91 6.95
CA ASP A 195 45.60 14.89 5.93
C ASP A 195 45.23 15.52 4.58
N VAL A 196 44.47 16.62 4.60
CA VAL A 196 44.09 17.39 3.41
C VAL A 196 45.34 18.04 2.76
N LEU A 197 46.23 18.60 3.58
CA LEU A 197 47.50 19.17 3.10
C LEU A 197 48.43 18.10 2.53
N SER A 198 48.46 16.91 3.15
CA SER A 198 49.20 15.76 2.63
C SER A 198 48.68 15.29 1.26
N LEU A 199 47.35 15.29 1.07
CA LEU A 199 46.72 14.96 -0.22
C LEU A 199 47.07 15.97 -1.32
N LEU A 200 47.27 17.24 -0.94
CA LEU A 200 47.72 18.30 -1.84
C LEU A 200 49.26 18.31 -2.03
N HIS A 201 49.98 17.30 -1.52
CA HIS A 201 51.44 17.19 -1.54
C HIS A 201 52.16 18.38 -0.88
N VAL A 202 51.47 19.11 0.00
CA VAL A 202 52.09 20.13 0.84
C VAL A 202 52.79 19.41 1.98
N GLY A 203 54.12 19.60 2.10
CA GLY A 203 54.93 18.90 3.08
C GLY A 203 54.41 19.08 4.51
N THR A 204 53.86 18.03 5.10
CA THR A 204 53.23 18.03 6.43
C THR A 204 54.23 18.02 7.60
N LYS A 205 55.53 17.88 7.32
CA LYS A 205 56.59 17.84 8.35
C LYS A 205 56.79 19.14 9.12
N THR A 206 56.12 20.22 8.73
CA THR A 206 56.13 21.54 9.38
C THR A 206 54.76 22.20 9.31
N ALA A 207 53.68 21.46 9.61
CA ALA A 207 52.34 22.04 9.63
C ALA A 207 52.08 22.86 10.91
N MET A 208 53.09 23.56 11.41
CA MET A 208 52.95 24.59 12.44
C MET A 208 52.83 25.93 11.73
N LEU A 209 51.63 26.51 11.76
CA LEU A 209 51.41 27.84 11.22
C LEU A 209 51.72 28.85 12.31
N THR A 210 52.78 29.64 12.13
CA THR A 210 53.05 30.80 12.99
C THR A 210 52.15 31.95 12.54
N LEU A 211 51.35 32.48 13.46
CA LEU A 211 50.51 33.65 13.22
C LEU A 211 51.40 34.88 12.94
N PRO A 212 51.02 35.75 11.98
CA PRO A 212 51.76 36.98 11.69
C PRO A 212 51.87 37.90 12.91
N ASP A 213 52.97 38.64 13.00
CA ASP A 213 53.18 39.63 14.05
C ASP A 213 52.04 40.66 14.08
N GLY A 214 51.33 40.74 15.20
CA GLY A 214 50.18 41.63 15.41
C GLY A 214 48.81 40.95 15.47
N VAL A 215 48.73 39.63 15.22
CA VAL A 215 47.50 38.85 15.47
C VAL A 215 47.55 38.26 16.89
N ASP A 216 46.60 38.65 17.75
CA ASP A 216 46.47 38.08 19.10
C ASP A 216 45.86 36.66 19.01
N PRO A 217 46.60 35.60 19.38
CA PRO A 217 46.09 34.23 19.35
C PRO A 217 44.90 34.01 20.30
N HIS A 218 44.82 34.75 21.42
CA HIS A 218 43.72 34.60 22.37
C HIS A 218 42.40 35.16 21.83
N ALA A 219 42.45 36.17 20.95
CA ALA A 219 41.28 36.68 20.25
C ALA A 219 40.65 35.65 19.29
N LEU A 220 41.42 34.63 18.89
CA LEU A 220 40.98 33.52 18.03
C LEU A 220 40.72 32.22 18.82
N GLY A 221 40.81 32.25 20.15
CA GLY A 221 40.61 31.08 21.01
C GLY A 221 41.77 30.07 20.96
N LEU A 222 42.96 30.50 20.58
CA LEU A 222 44.17 29.66 20.50
C LEU A 222 45.05 29.89 21.74
N GLU A 223 45.72 28.83 22.20
CA GLU A 223 46.61 28.89 23.36
C GLU A 223 48.03 29.39 23.03
N SER A 224 48.41 29.38 21.74
CA SER A 224 49.75 29.78 21.27
C SER A 224 49.73 30.45 19.90
N THR A 225 50.81 31.20 19.59
CA THR A 225 51.05 31.83 18.28
C THR A 225 51.43 30.85 17.17
N THR A 226 51.75 29.62 17.53
CA THR A 226 51.93 28.49 16.61
C THR A 226 50.74 27.55 16.70
N VAL A 227 50.09 27.30 15.57
CA VAL A 227 48.96 26.37 15.48
C VAL A 227 49.43 25.11 14.76
N ASP A 228 49.35 23.98 15.44
CA ASP A 228 49.58 22.68 14.80
C ASP A 228 48.36 22.31 13.96
N LEU A 229 48.47 22.48 12.65
CA LEU A 229 47.44 22.16 11.65
C LEU A 229 47.12 20.65 11.64
N ALA A 230 48.03 19.78 12.11
CA ALA A 230 47.76 18.35 12.26
C ALA A 230 46.83 18.05 13.46
N SER A 231 46.79 18.94 14.45
CA SER A 231 45.88 18.84 15.61
C SER A 231 44.49 19.43 15.33
N ILE A 232 44.34 20.22 14.25
CA ILE A 232 43.05 20.76 13.83
C ILE A 232 42.23 19.65 13.18
N ASN A 233 41.39 19.03 14.01
CA ASN A 233 40.40 18.06 13.57
C ASN A 233 39.25 18.77 12.87
N LEU A 234 39.24 18.75 11.53
CA LEU A 234 38.13 19.26 10.72
C LEU A 234 36.86 18.42 10.92
N GLY A 235 37.01 17.16 11.34
CA GLY A 235 35.90 16.26 11.68
C GLY A 235 35.20 16.59 13.01
N ALA A 236 35.84 17.32 13.94
CA ALA A 236 35.21 17.74 15.20
C ALA A 236 34.03 18.71 14.98
N SER A 237 33.99 19.37 13.82
CA SER A 237 32.95 20.32 13.43
C SER A 237 31.83 19.71 12.59
N ILE A 238 31.85 18.41 12.28
CA ILE A 238 30.73 17.75 11.59
C ILE A 238 29.71 17.37 12.66
N PRO A 239 28.59 18.11 12.81
CA PRO A 239 27.68 17.89 13.90
C PRO A 239 26.95 16.55 13.72
N ASP A 240 26.58 15.89 14.82
CA ASP A 240 25.82 14.62 14.82
C ASP A 240 24.52 14.80 14.01
N ILE A 241 24.52 14.40 12.74
CA ILE A 241 23.37 14.53 11.85
C ILE A 241 22.35 13.49 12.27
N ARG A 242 21.22 13.94 12.81
CA ARG A 242 20.10 13.08 13.17
C ARG A 242 19.07 13.07 12.05
N PHE A 243 18.74 11.85 11.62
CA PHE A 243 17.68 11.58 10.67
C PHE A 243 16.46 11.04 11.41
N ASP A 244 15.47 11.92 11.59
CA ASP A 244 14.23 11.57 12.27
C ASP A 244 13.07 11.41 11.29
N VAL A 245 12.17 10.48 11.62
CA VAL A 245 10.94 10.26 10.87
C VAL A 245 9.98 11.41 11.11
N GLY A 246 9.63 12.12 10.04
CA GLY A 246 8.70 13.23 10.07
C GLY A 246 7.23 12.80 10.09
N PRO A 247 6.31 13.76 10.34
CA PRO A 247 4.87 13.52 10.40
C PRO A 247 4.27 12.95 9.10
N GLY A 248 4.89 13.22 7.95
CA GLY A 248 4.45 12.67 6.67
C GLY A 248 4.50 11.14 6.65
N TRP A 249 5.49 10.55 7.33
CA TRP A 249 5.63 9.10 7.36
C TRP A 249 4.53 8.44 8.22
N TRP A 250 4.21 9.05 9.35
CA TRP A 250 3.13 8.61 10.24
C TRP A 250 1.75 8.70 9.56
N ALA A 251 1.53 9.74 8.75
CA ALA A 251 0.31 9.87 7.96
C ALA A 251 0.16 8.73 6.94
N MET A 252 1.25 8.29 6.31
CA MET A 252 1.23 7.13 5.41
C MET A 252 1.02 5.80 6.14
N LEU A 253 1.55 5.66 7.35
CA LEU A 253 1.30 4.47 8.17
C LEU A 253 -0.17 4.40 8.59
N ALA A 254 -0.76 5.54 8.98
CA ALA A 254 -2.19 5.65 9.23
C ALA A 254 -3.04 5.33 7.98
N PHE A 255 -2.63 5.82 6.81
CA PHE A 255 -3.22 5.43 5.52
C PHE A 255 -3.13 3.93 5.28
N ALA A 256 -1.99 3.31 5.56
CA ALA A 256 -1.75 1.90 5.31
C ALA A 256 -2.63 1.00 6.21
N VAL A 257 -2.73 1.33 7.50
CA VAL A 257 -3.62 0.64 8.45
C VAL A 257 -5.09 0.91 8.09
N GLY A 258 -5.43 2.15 7.73
CA GLY A 258 -6.77 2.54 7.30
C GLY A 258 -7.23 1.77 6.05
N SER A 259 -6.38 1.63 5.05
CA SER A 259 -6.71 0.90 3.82
C SER A 259 -6.89 -0.60 4.06
N LEU A 260 -6.09 -1.22 4.93
CA LEU A 260 -6.28 -2.62 5.33
C LEU A 260 -7.57 -2.86 6.11
N THR A 261 -7.85 -2.02 7.10
CA THR A 261 -9.09 -2.10 7.88
C THR A 261 -10.32 -1.89 6.99
N MET A 262 -10.24 -0.95 6.05
CA MET A 262 -11.28 -0.71 5.07
C MET A 262 -11.49 -1.89 4.12
N SER A 263 -10.39 -2.49 3.63
CA SER A 263 -10.47 -3.70 2.82
C SER A 263 -11.20 -4.83 3.54
N ALA A 264 -10.87 -5.09 4.81
CA ALA A 264 -11.54 -6.08 5.63
C ALA A 264 -13.04 -5.77 5.81
N ALA A 265 -13.40 -4.49 6.00
CA ALA A 265 -14.79 -4.05 6.10
C ALA A 265 -15.58 -4.32 4.81
N ILE A 266 -15.01 -4.00 3.64
CA ILE A 266 -15.62 -4.27 2.32
C ILE A 266 -15.81 -5.78 2.11
N ILE A 267 -14.83 -6.61 2.47
CA ILE A 267 -14.94 -8.08 2.37
C ILE A 267 -16.06 -8.62 3.27
N ARG A 268 -16.15 -8.12 4.51
CA ARG A 268 -17.22 -8.52 5.45
C ARG A 268 -18.60 -8.15 4.91
N GLN A 269 -18.76 -6.95 4.35
CA GLN A 269 -20.03 -6.54 3.73
C GLN A 269 -20.39 -7.43 2.53
N HIS A 270 -19.42 -7.73 1.66
CA HIS A 270 -19.65 -8.63 0.53
C HIS A 270 -20.08 -10.03 0.98
N ARG A 271 -19.52 -10.56 2.08
CA ARG A 271 -19.95 -11.86 2.64
C ARG A 271 -21.38 -11.80 3.18
N LYS A 272 -21.74 -10.74 3.93
CA LYS A 272 -23.09 -10.54 4.46
C LYS A 272 -24.15 -10.49 3.36
N VAL A 273 -23.86 -9.80 2.25
CA VAL A 273 -24.78 -9.75 1.09
C VAL A 273 -24.93 -11.13 0.44
N ALA A 274 -23.83 -11.88 0.30
CA ALA A 274 -23.86 -13.23 -0.25
C ALA A 274 -24.61 -14.24 0.64
N SER A 275 -24.49 -14.13 1.96
CA SER A 275 -25.22 -15.00 2.91
C SER A 275 -26.68 -14.57 3.11
N GLY A 276 -26.97 -13.27 3.08
CA GLY A 276 -28.32 -12.71 3.21
C GLY A 276 -29.18 -12.81 1.94
N ALA A 277 -28.55 -13.09 0.79
CA ALA A 277 -29.23 -13.54 -0.42
C ALA A 277 -29.55 -15.06 -0.38
N GLY A 278 -29.17 -15.75 0.70
CA GLY A 278 -29.79 -17.01 1.06
C GLY A 278 -31.26 -16.71 1.30
N PHE A 279 -32.11 -17.13 0.37
CA PHE A 279 -33.55 -17.22 0.54
C PHE A 279 -33.85 -17.58 1.99
N PRO A 280 -34.85 -16.95 2.67
CA PRO A 280 -35.41 -17.60 3.85
C PRO A 280 -35.64 -19.04 3.43
N PRO A 281 -35.17 -20.05 4.20
CA PRO A 281 -35.33 -21.45 3.81
C PRO A 281 -36.76 -21.55 3.35
N VAL A 282 -36.98 -21.88 2.06
CA VAL A 282 -38.33 -22.01 1.51
C VAL A 282 -38.98 -22.94 2.50
N SER A 283 -39.84 -22.36 3.35
CA SER A 283 -40.51 -23.09 4.40
C SER A 283 -41.13 -24.23 3.63
N SER A 284 -40.68 -25.43 3.96
CA SER A 284 -40.98 -26.65 3.23
C SER A 284 -42.44 -26.60 2.76
N PRO A 285 -42.78 -26.97 1.51
CA PRO A 285 -44.16 -27.05 1.07
C PRO A 285 -44.86 -28.19 1.84
N THR A 286 -45.15 -27.95 3.10
CA THR A 286 -45.82 -28.83 4.05
C THR A 286 -46.86 -27.98 4.75
N ALA A 287 -47.85 -27.53 4.00
CA ALA A 287 -49.22 -27.30 4.47
C ALA A 287 -50.13 -26.84 3.30
N PHE A 288 -50.03 -27.46 2.13
CA PHE A 288 -51.28 -27.78 1.43
C PHE A 288 -51.67 -29.16 1.95
N GLN A 289 -52.13 -29.16 3.20
CA GLN A 289 -52.82 -30.28 3.80
C GLN A 289 -54.07 -30.45 2.95
N ALA A 290 -54.01 -31.40 2.02
CA ALA A 290 -55.17 -31.88 1.32
C ALA A 290 -56.19 -32.27 2.39
N ASP A 291 -57.23 -31.48 2.52
CA ASP A 291 -58.44 -31.79 3.26
C ASP A 291 -59.10 -32.95 2.51
N ASN A 292 -58.57 -34.15 2.75
CA ASN A 292 -59.09 -35.41 2.27
C ASN A 292 -60.32 -35.74 3.12
N LYS A 293 -61.39 -34.96 2.93
CA LYS A 293 -62.73 -35.30 3.39
C LYS A 293 -63.17 -36.55 2.66
N SER A 294 -63.15 -37.64 3.40
CA SER A 294 -63.89 -38.87 3.19
C SER A 294 -65.16 -38.68 2.35
N MET A 295 -65.07 -38.91 1.04
CA MET A 295 -66.23 -39.17 0.19
C MET A 295 -66.53 -40.67 0.27
N THR A 296 -67.65 -40.95 0.92
CA THR A 296 -68.34 -42.24 0.96
C THR A 296 -68.54 -42.79 -0.46
N PRO A 297 -68.30 -44.09 -0.70
CA PRO A 297 -68.52 -44.69 -2.02
C PRO A 297 -70.02 -44.92 -2.25
N THR A 298 -70.69 -44.02 -2.98
CA THR A 298 -71.98 -44.32 -3.61
C THR A 298 -71.74 -45.13 -4.88
N ALA A 299 -72.22 -46.37 -4.86
CA ALA A 299 -72.29 -47.29 -5.99
C ALA A 299 -72.91 -46.60 -7.22
N ARG A 300 -72.17 -46.55 -8.33
CA ARG A 300 -72.72 -46.30 -9.66
C ARG A 300 -72.68 -47.59 -10.48
N THR A 301 -73.85 -47.90 -11.01
CA THR A 301 -74.22 -48.95 -11.94
C THR A 301 -73.35 -49.01 -13.20
N PRO A 302 -73.21 -50.20 -13.82
CA PRO A 302 -72.48 -50.37 -15.06
C PRO A 302 -73.36 -49.95 -16.24
N GLU A 303 -73.04 -48.82 -16.86
CA GLU A 303 -73.62 -48.46 -18.15
C GLU A 303 -72.66 -48.90 -19.26
N SER A 304 -73.10 -49.94 -19.95
CA SER A 304 -72.55 -50.43 -21.21
C SER A 304 -72.46 -49.29 -22.23
N SER A 305 -71.33 -49.15 -22.93
CA SER A 305 -71.31 -48.41 -24.18
C SER A 305 -70.34 -49.03 -25.19
N PRO A 306 -70.75 -49.07 -26.48
CA PRO A 306 -70.50 -50.20 -27.36
C PRO A 306 -69.84 -49.73 -28.66
N TRP A 307 -68.52 -49.66 -28.74
CA TRP A 307 -67.87 -49.36 -30.04
C TRP A 307 -66.60 -50.17 -30.22
N SER A 308 -66.83 -51.44 -30.54
CA SER A 308 -66.07 -52.16 -31.55
C SER A 308 -66.09 -51.40 -32.89
N ARG A 309 -64.92 -51.33 -33.54
CA ARG A 309 -64.65 -51.41 -34.99
C ARG A 309 -63.71 -50.30 -35.48
N PHE A 310 -62.53 -50.69 -35.95
CA PHE A 310 -62.10 -50.71 -37.36
C PHE A 310 -60.56 -50.87 -37.35
N THR A 311 -60.05 -52.08 -37.66
CA THR A 311 -59.39 -52.49 -38.94
C THR A 311 -58.01 -51.85 -39.13
N SER A 312 -56.91 -52.59 -38.98
CA SER A 312 -56.29 -53.56 -39.91
C SER A 312 -55.40 -52.92 -40.98
N HIS A 313 -54.15 -53.41 -41.03
CA HIS A 313 -53.27 -53.65 -42.20
C HIS A 313 -53.02 -52.48 -43.16
N GLN A 314 -51.84 -52.24 -43.74
CA GLN A 314 -50.53 -52.90 -43.96
C GLN A 314 -49.78 -51.87 -44.87
N PRO A 315 -48.62 -52.17 -45.46
CA PRO A 315 -47.42 -52.85 -45.00
C PRO A 315 -46.23 -51.88 -44.81
#